data_AF-A0A6L7X255-F1
#
_entry.id   AF-A0A6L7X255-F1
#
_cell.length_a   1.000
_cell.length_b   1.000
_cell.length_c   1.000
_cell.angle_alpha   90.00
_cell.angle_beta   90.00
_cell.angle_gamma   90.00
#
_symmetry.space_group_name_H-M   'P 1'
#
loop_
_entity.id
_entity.type
_entity.pdbx_description
1 polymer ?
#
loop_
_entity_poly.entity_id
_entity_poly.type
_entity_poly.pdbx_seq_one_letter_code
_entity_poly.pdbx_strand_id
1 'polypeptide(L)'
;MNVIHASRARRCVAEPPRSTGREVRMDPTGIRKLRGRIAELGIRQQDVAAALGMDPSQLSAILNERRRAPDGFVDEVTATLDRLEEAEAAADEARQRVLAGAE
;
A
#
# COMPACT_ATOMS: atom_id res chain seq x y z
N MET A 1 -23.11 59.46 32.43
CA MET A 1 -21.98 58.79 31.73
C MET A 1 -22.53 57.56 31.05
N ASN A 2 -22.47 57.51 29.72
CA ASN A 2 -23.14 56.51 28.88
C ASN A 2 -22.09 55.85 27.98
N VAL A 3 -21.89 54.52 28.04
CA VAL A 3 -21.22 53.74 26.98
C VAL A 3 -21.58 52.24 27.03
N ILE A 4 -22.52 51.86 26.15
CA ILE A 4 -22.48 50.78 25.14
C ILE A 4 -22.11 49.34 25.55
N HIS A 5 -23.09 48.44 25.43
CA HIS A 5 -22.91 46.99 25.16
C HIS A 5 -22.37 46.76 23.73
N ALA A 6 -21.32 45.94 23.57
CA ALA A 6 -20.95 45.38 22.26
C ALA A 6 -20.22 44.03 22.36
N SER A 7 -20.78 43.06 21.64
CA SER A 7 -20.35 41.68 21.39
C SER A 7 -19.11 41.57 20.49
N ARG A 8 -18.24 40.55 20.71
CA ARG A 8 -17.33 39.85 19.75
C ARG A 8 -16.09 39.34 20.52
N ALA A 9 -15.43 38.23 20.23
CA ALA A 9 -15.52 37.27 19.15
C ALA A 9 -14.89 35.95 19.63
N ARG A 10 -15.40 34.88 19.02
CA ARG A 10 -14.77 33.57 18.87
C ARG A 10 -13.25 33.70 18.67
N ARG A 11 -12.44 33.08 19.52
CA ARG A 11 -11.15 32.55 19.10
C ARG A 11 -11.21 31.04 19.20
N CYS A 12 -11.70 30.45 18.11
CA CYS A 12 -11.26 29.15 17.68
C CYS A 12 -9.74 29.25 17.51
N VAL A 13 -8.98 28.86 18.52
CA VAL A 13 -7.58 28.48 18.30
C VAL A 13 -7.67 27.04 17.84
N ALA A 14 -7.76 26.88 16.53
CA ALA A 14 -7.54 25.59 15.89
C ALA A 14 -6.10 25.18 16.24
N GLU A 15 -5.96 24.29 17.21
CA GLU A 15 -4.73 23.52 17.33
C GLU A 15 -4.52 22.84 15.97
N PRO A 16 -3.34 22.98 15.32
CA PRO A 16 -3.06 22.16 14.16
C PRO A 16 -3.19 20.70 14.61
N PRO A 17 -3.81 19.80 13.82
CA PRO A 17 -3.76 18.40 14.14
C PRO A 17 -2.27 18.06 14.22
N ARG A 18 -1.82 17.69 15.41
CA ARG A 18 -0.50 17.11 15.60
C ARG A 18 -0.46 15.96 14.63
N SER A 19 0.25 16.13 13.52
CA SER A 19 0.53 15.08 12.57
C SER A 19 1.14 13.97 13.41
N THR A 20 0.31 12.99 13.73
CA THR A 20 0.75 11.75 14.32
C THR A 20 1.68 11.20 13.27
N GLY A 21 2.97 11.50 13.42
CA GLY A 21 4.05 10.74 12.82
C GLY A 21 3.85 9.35 13.37
N ARG A 22 2.96 8.60 12.74
CA ARG A 22 2.81 7.18 12.92
C ARG A 22 4.10 6.67 12.34
N GLU A 23 5.13 6.65 13.17
CA GLU A 23 6.26 5.74 13.01
C GLU A 23 5.59 4.38 12.83
N VAL A 24 5.40 4.00 11.58
CA VAL A 24 5.13 2.63 11.19
C VAL A 24 6.42 1.93 11.56
N ARG A 25 6.52 1.50 12.83
CA ARG A 25 7.48 0.50 13.24
C ARG A 25 7.35 -0.58 12.19
N MET A 26 8.42 -0.79 11.43
CA MET A 26 8.53 -1.93 10.54
C MET A 26 8.25 -3.16 11.40
N ASP A 27 7.02 -3.65 11.34
CA ASP A 27 6.66 -4.89 11.97
C ASP A 27 7.43 -5.95 11.16
N PRO A 28 8.38 -6.70 11.72
CA PRO A 28 9.01 -7.82 11.01
C PRO A 28 7.95 -8.82 10.49
N THR A 29 6.78 -8.79 11.12
CA THR A 29 5.55 -9.44 10.68
C THR A 29 5.08 -9.00 9.28
N GLY A 30 5.29 -7.75 8.87
CA GLY A 30 4.84 -7.22 7.57
C GLY A 30 5.55 -7.87 6.38
N ILE A 31 6.89 -7.98 6.45
CA ILE A 31 7.68 -8.66 5.42
C ILE A 31 7.36 -10.16 5.36
N ARG A 32 7.21 -10.81 6.52
CA ARG A 32 6.82 -12.23 6.59
C ARG A 32 5.43 -12.46 6.00
N LYS A 33 4.46 -11.58 6.30
CA LYS A 33 3.10 -11.62 5.73
C LYS A 33 3.14 -11.44 4.21
N LEU A 34 3.93 -10.49 3.71
CA LEU A 34 4.14 -10.27 2.29
C LEU A 34 4.68 -11.52 1.58
N ARG A 35 5.69 -12.16 2.17
CA ARG A 35 6.25 -13.40 1.61
C ARG A 35 5.21 -14.53 1.59
N GLY A 36 4.37 -14.62 2.61
CA GLY A 36 3.24 -15.54 2.64
C GLY A 36 2.25 -15.26 1.52
N ARG A 37 1.81 -14.01 1.39
CA ARG A 37 0.84 -13.58 0.37
C ARG A 37 1.36 -13.81 -1.06
N ILE A 38 2.63 -13.53 -1.33
CA ILE A 38 3.27 -13.84 -2.63
C ILE A 38 3.20 -15.34 -2.93
N ALA A 39 3.45 -16.18 -1.93
CA ALA A 39 3.36 -17.64 -2.08
C ALA A 39 1.92 -18.14 -2.25
N GLU A 40 0.96 -17.54 -1.54
CA GLU A 40 -0.48 -17.86 -1.64
C GLU A 40 -1.06 -17.50 -3.01
N LEU A 41 -0.67 -16.34 -3.56
CA LEU A 41 -1.07 -15.91 -4.89
C LEU A 41 -0.35 -16.67 -6.01
N GLY A 42 0.68 -17.47 -5.68
CA GLY A 42 1.48 -18.17 -6.68
C GLY A 42 2.29 -17.23 -7.61
N ILE A 43 2.37 -15.95 -7.28
CA ILE A 43 3.09 -14.94 -8.06
C ILE A 43 4.59 -15.11 -7.83
N ARG A 44 5.40 -15.00 -8.88
CA ARG A 44 6.84 -15.09 -8.73
C ARG A 44 7.37 -13.75 -8.23
N GLN A 45 8.35 -13.78 -7.32
CA GLN A 45 9.01 -12.57 -6.81
C GLN A 45 9.57 -11.68 -7.93
N GLN A 46 10.00 -12.27 -9.04
CA GLN A 46 10.44 -11.54 -10.24
C GLN A 46 9.33 -10.67 -10.87
N ASP A 47 8.08 -11.11 -10.86
CA ASP A 47 6.96 -10.38 -11.46
C ASP A 47 6.58 -9.20 -10.57
N VAL A 48 6.59 -9.41 -9.25
CA VAL A 48 6.44 -8.35 -8.25
C VAL A 48 7.57 -7.32 -8.38
N ALA A 49 8.82 -7.78 -8.52
CA ALA A 49 9.97 -6.89 -8.70
C ALA A 49 9.85 -6.07 -9.99
N ALA A 50 9.43 -6.71 -11.10
CA ALA A 50 9.20 -6.04 -12.37
C ALA A 50 8.08 -4.99 -12.26
N ALA A 51 6.97 -5.32 -11.59
CA ALA A 51 5.87 -4.39 -11.36
C ALA A 51 6.25 -3.19 -10.48
N LEU A 52 7.16 -3.40 -9.52
CA LEU A 52 7.74 -2.34 -8.68
C LEU A 52 8.89 -1.58 -9.38
N GLY A 53 9.30 -1.99 -10.59
CA GLY A 53 10.45 -1.43 -11.28
C GLY A 53 11.77 -1.60 -10.52
N MET A 54 11.86 -2.62 -9.66
CA MET A 54 13.01 -2.88 -8.81
C MET A 54 13.77 -4.14 -9.23
N ASP A 55 15.04 -4.22 -8.84
CA ASP A 55 15.84 -5.41 -9.07
C ASP A 55 15.32 -6.60 -8.23
N PRO A 56 15.12 -7.79 -8.84
CA PRO A 56 14.58 -8.95 -8.13
C PRO A 56 15.52 -9.47 -7.03
N SER A 57 16.84 -9.29 -7.16
CA SER A 57 17.79 -9.64 -6.10
C SER A 57 17.65 -8.70 -4.91
N GLN A 58 17.37 -7.42 -5.15
CA GLN A 58 17.07 -6.47 -4.08
C GLN A 58 15.76 -6.80 -3.37
N LEU A 59 14.70 -7.14 -4.12
CA LEU A 59 13.43 -7.58 -3.55
C LEU A 59 13.66 -8.82 -2.67
N SER A 60 14.37 -9.82 -3.19
CA SER A 60 14.68 -11.05 -2.46
C SER A 60 15.50 -10.79 -1.20
N ALA A 61 16.49 -9.88 -1.25
CA ALA A 61 17.28 -9.52 -0.09
C ALA A 61 16.43 -8.87 1.02
N ILE A 62 15.46 -8.03 0.63
CA ILE A 62 14.52 -7.40 1.57
C ILE A 62 13.54 -8.43 2.15
N LEU A 63 12.95 -9.29 1.30
CA LEU A 63 11.99 -10.32 1.71
C LEU A 63 12.61 -11.41 2.60
N ASN A 64 13.92 -11.63 2.47
CA ASN A 64 14.69 -12.54 3.34
C ASN A 64 15.33 -11.82 4.52
N GLU A 65 14.96 -10.56 4.79
CA GLU A 65 15.46 -9.75 5.90
C GLU A 65 17.00 -9.59 5.89
N ARG A 66 17.65 -9.89 4.75
CA ARG A 66 19.09 -9.69 4.51
C ARG A 66 19.42 -8.23 4.24
N ARG A 67 18.41 -7.44 3.88
CA ARG A 67 18.49 -5.99 3.67
C ARG A 67 17.30 -5.32 4.36
N ARG A 68 17.52 -4.14 4.94
CA ARG A 68 16.44 -3.31 5.46
C ARG A 68 15.53 -2.87 4.30
N ALA A 69 14.22 -3.06 4.45
CA ALA A 69 13.28 -2.53 3.46
C ALA A 69 13.25 -0.98 3.53
N PRO A 70 13.02 -0.31 2.39
CA PRO A 70 12.70 1.12 2.38
C PRO A 70 11.44 1.43 3.20
N ASP A 71 11.31 2.66 3.67
CA ASP A 71 10.07 3.13 4.28
C ASP A 71 8.91 3.06 3.29
N GLY A 72 7.74 2.57 3.72
CA GLY A 72 6.56 2.38 2.87
C GLY A 72 6.63 1.20 1.89
N PHE A 73 7.75 0.47 1.83
CA PHE A 73 7.92 -0.67 0.93
C PHE A 73 6.83 -1.74 1.10
N VAL A 74 6.44 -2.03 2.34
CA VAL A 74 5.41 -3.03 2.63
C VAL A 74 4.06 -2.63 2.01
N ASP A 75 3.66 -1.37 2.17
CA ASP A 75 2.43 -0.83 1.60
C ASP A 75 2.49 -0.81 0.07
N GLU A 76 3.63 -0.44 -0.51
CA GLU A 76 3.84 -0.39 -1.95
C GLU A 76 3.75 -1.78 -2.60
N VAL A 77 4.42 -2.78 -2.00
CA VAL A 77 4.36 -4.17 -2.50
C VAL A 77 2.95 -4.73 -2.31
N THR A 78 2.30 -4.44 -1.18
CA THR A 78 0.91 -4.83 -0.92
C THR A 78 -0.02 -4.29 -2.01
N ALA A 79 0.02 -2.98 -2.27
CA ALA A 79 -0.78 -2.36 -3.32
C ALA A 79 -0.48 -2.93 -4.71
N THR A 80 0.77 -3.33 -4.97
CA THR A 80 1.16 -3.95 -6.24
C THR A 80 0.59 -5.35 -6.38
N LEU A 81 0.59 -6.15 -5.31
CA LEU A 81 -0.03 -7.48 -5.28
C LEU A 81 -1.54 -7.39 -5.49
N ASP A 82 -2.21 -6.47 -4.81
CA ASP A 82 -3.65 -6.23 -5.00
C ASP A 82 -3.96 -5.88 -6.48
N ARG A 83 -3.16 -5.01 -7.12
CA ARG A 83 -3.33 -4.71 -8.55
C ARG A 83 -3.08 -5.91 -9.47
N LEU A 84 -2.11 -6.76 -9.15
CA LEU A 84 -1.81 -7.96 -9.95
C LEU A 84 -2.96 -8.98 -9.85
N GLU A 85 -3.53 -9.15 -8.66
CA GLU A 85 -4.70 -9.99 -8.42
C GLU A 85 -5.93 -9.47 -9.21
N GLU A 86 -6.19 -8.16 -9.17
CA GLU A 86 -7.26 -7.54 -9.96
C GLU A 86 -7.04 -7.70 -11.47
N ALA A 87 -5.80 -7.56 -11.94
CA ALA A 87 -5.45 -7.74 -13.35
C ALA A 87 -5.64 -9.19 -13.81
N GLU A 88 -5.29 -10.17 -12.97
CA GLU A 88 -5.50 -11.58 -13.26
C GLU A 88 -6.99 -11.93 -13.30
N ALA A 89 -7.78 -11.42 -12.36
CA ALA A 89 -9.23 -11.57 -12.36
C ALA A 89 -9.88 -10.96 -13.62
N ALA A 90 -9.44 -9.76 -14.03
CA ALA A 90 -9.91 -9.13 -15.26
C ALA A 90 -9.51 -9.90 -16.51
N ALA A 91 -8.30 -10.46 -16.54
CA ALA A 91 -7.82 -11.27 -17.66
C ALA A 91 -8.60 -12.60 -17.78
N ASP A 92 -8.97 -13.22 -16.66
CA ASP A 92 -9.77 -14.44 -16.66
C ASP A 92 -11.21 -14.16 -17.15
N GLU A 93 -11.82 -13.07 -16.68
CA GLU A 93 -13.13 -12.61 -17.17
C GLU A 93 -13.11 -12.35 -18.69
N ALA A 94 -12.05 -11.72 -19.20
CA ALA A 94 -11.87 -11.49 -20.62
C ALA A 94 -11.75 -12.81 -21.42
N ARG A 95 -11.01 -13.80 -20.90
CA ARG A 95 -10.90 -15.13 -21.52
C ARG A 95 -12.24 -15.86 -21.56
N GLN A 96 -13.01 -15.80 -20.47
CA GLN A 96 -14.34 -16.41 -20.41
C GLN A 96 -15.31 -15.79 -21.41
N ARG A 97 -15.26 -14.47 -21.62
CA ARG A 97 -16.06 -13.80 -22.66
C ARG A 97 -15.68 -14.24 -24.08
N VAL A 98 -14.40 -14.41 -24.37
CA VAL A 98 -13.94 -14.89 -25.69
C VAL A 98 -14.39 -16.33 -25.93
N LEU A 99 -14.31 -17.20 -24.92
CA LEU A 99 -14.80 -18.58 -25.01
C LEU A 99 -16.32 -18.65 -25.18
N ALA A 100 -17.08 -17.84 -24.45
CA ALA A 100 -18.55 -17.81 -24.54
C ALA A 100 -19.08 -17.12 -25.82
N GLY A 101 -18.28 -16.26 -26.45
CA GLY A 101 -18.62 -15.59 -27.71
C GLY A 101 -18.17 -16.34 -28.97
N ALA A 102 -17.55 -17.53 -28.82
CA ALA A 102 -17.09 -18.36 -29.93
C ALA A 102 -18.13 -19.42 -30.37
N GLU A 103 -19.35 -19.38 -29.84
CA GLU A 103 -20.50 -20.22 -30.26
C GLU A 103 -21.40 -19.54 -31.29
#